data_AF-A0AAV3R7A7-F1
#
_entry.id   AF-A0AAV3R7A7-F1
#
_cell.length_a   1.000
_cell.length_b   1.000
_cell.length_c   1.000
_cell.angle_alpha   90.00
_cell.angle_beta   90.00
_cell.angle_gamma   90.00
#
_symmetry.space_group_name_H-M   'P 1'
#
loop_
_entity.id
_entity.type
_entity.pdbx_description
1 polymer ?
#
loop_
_entity_poly.entity_id
_entity_poly.type
_entity_poly.pdbx_seq_one_letter_code
_entity_poly.pdbx_strand_id
1 'polypeptide(L)'
;MPFTDRLDVVPFPKGFVLPQFTLFGGSSDPIKHLQGFLTKMTITSNNSDIYAKAYFNSLSDKALVWYVALPLKSIDTYQQTADAIIAKFGSAIQTHQDERALMEIE
;
A
#
# COMPACT_ATOMS: atom_id res chain seq x y z
N MET A 1 -0.92 0.63 14.69
CA MET A 1 -0.65 1.09 13.31
C MET A 1 0.73 1.74 13.29
N PRO A 2 1.48 1.70 12.18
CA PRO A 2 2.82 2.31 12.09
C PRO A 2 2.80 3.83 11.90
N PHE A 3 1.65 4.47 12.10
CA PHE A 3 1.46 5.91 11.88
C PHE A 3 2.10 6.75 12.98
N THR A 4 2.53 7.95 12.63
CA THR A 4 2.88 8.99 13.61
C THR A 4 1.66 9.47 14.37
N ASP A 5 1.88 10.06 15.55
CA ASP A 5 0.81 10.69 16.34
C ASP A 5 0.08 11.77 15.55
N ARG A 6 0.79 12.47 14.64
CA ARG A 6 0.23 13.47 13.71
C ARG A 6 -0.84 12.84 12.82
N LEU A 7 -0.53 11.72 12.16
CA LEU A 7 -1.50 11.04 11.30
C LEU A 7 -2.65 10.41 12.10
N ASP A 8 -2.39 9.86 13.28
CA ASP A 8 -3.43 9.24 14.09
C ASP A 8 -4.56 10.21 14.43
N VAL A 9 -4.25 11.49 14.68
CA VAL A 9 -5.24 12.52 15.00
C VAL A 9 -5.92 13.17 13.78
N VAL A 10 -5.45 12.93 12.54
CA VAL A 10 -6.10 13.48 11.33
C VAL A 10 -7.49 12.83 11.15
N PRO A 11 -8.60 13.57 11.25
CA PRO A 11 -9.91 12.97 11.10
C PRO A 11 -10.20 12.65 9.63
N PHE A 12 -11.01 11.62 9.39
CA PHE A 12 -11.68 11.48 8.10
C PHE A 12 -12.71 12.62 7.94
N PRO A 13 -12.84 13.23 6.75
CA PRO A 13 -13.83 14.27 6.48
C PRO A 13 -15.24 13.76 6.76
N LYS A 14 -16.15 14.68 7.12
CA LYS A 14 -17.56 14.32 7.31
C LYS A 14 -18.14 13.75 6.01
N GLY A 15 -18.77 12.58 6.10
CA GLY A 15 -19.33 11.89 4.93
C GLY A 15 -18.30 11.16 4.08
N PHE A 16 -17.05 11.03 4.54
CA PHE A 16 -16.05 10.24 3.86
C PHE A 16 -16.50 8.77 3.78
N VAL A 17 -16.55 8.26 2.56
CA VAL A 17 -16.76 6.85 2.27
C VAL A 17 -15.45 6.29 1.75
N LEU A 18 -14.93 5.29 2.45
CA LEU A 18 -13.72 4.61 2.02
C LEU A 18 -13.99 3.90 0.68
N PRO A 19 -13.17 4.11 -0.36
CA PRO A 19 -13.34 3.40 -1.62
C PRO A 19 -13.14 1.89 -1.44
N GLN A 20 -13.86 1.10 -2.20
CA GLN A 20 -13.54 -0.31 -2.32
C GLN A 20 -12.22 -0.46 -3.10
N PHE A 21 -11.19 -0.99 -2.47
CA PHE A 21 -9.91 -1.28 -3.12
C PHE A 21 -9.86 -2.72 -3.64
N THR A 22 -9.05 -2.91 -4.68
CA THR A 22 -8.49 -4.24 -4.96
C THR A 22 -7.51 -4.54 -3.83
N LEU A 23 -7.59 -5.72 -3.22
CA LEU A 23 -6.71 -6.08 -2.12
C LEU A 23 -5.34 -6.54 -2.65
N PHE A 24 -4.28 -6.07 -2.00
CA PHE A 24 -2.91 -6.45 -2.28
C PHE A 24 -2.42 -7.46 -1.25
N GLY A 25 -2.16 -8.69 -1.69
CA GLY A 25 -1.65 -9.78 -0.85
C GLY A 25 -0.13 -9.84 -0.73
N GLY A 26 0.60 -9.05 -1.54
CA GLY A 26 2.07 -9.05 -1.59
C GLY A 26 2.70 -9.81 -2.75
N SER A 27 1.92 -10.43 -3.65
CA SER A 27 2.43 -11.22 -4.79
C SER A 27 2.18 -10.59 -6.16
N SER A 28 1.29 -9.62 -6.28
CA SER A 28 1.08 -8.87 -7.54
C SER A 28 2.06 -7.71 -7.66
N ASP A 29 2.04 -7.00 -8.78
CA ASP A 29 2.85 -5.80 -8.98
C ASP A 29 2.49 -4.68 -7.96
N PRO A 30 3.40 -4.32 -7.02
CA PRO A 30 3.14 -3.27 -6.04
C PRO A 30 3.00 -1.88 -6.66
N ILE A 31 3.69 -1.57 -7.76
CA ILE A 31 3.61 -0.27 -8.43
C ILE A 31 2.22 -0.09 -9.02
N LYS A 32 1.72 -1.12 -9.73
CA LYS A 32 0.36 -1.11 -10.28
C LYS A 32 -0.70 -0.99 -9.19
N HIS A 33 -0.52 -1.66 -8.06
CA HIS A 33 -1.42 -1.53 -6.91
C HIS A 33 -1.43 -0.11 -6.33
N LEU A 34 -0.25 0.48 -6.08
CA LEU A 34 -0.11 1.86 -5.59
C LEU A 34 -0.76 2.89 -6.52
N GLN A 35 -0.61 2.72 -7.83
CA GLN A 35 -1.27 3.57 -8.83
C GLN A 35 -2.80 3.43 -8.76
N GLY A 36 -3.33 2.22 -8.72
CA GLY A 36 -4.77 1.97 -8.62
C GLY A 36 -5.38 2.52 -7.32
N PHE A 37 -4.65 2.40 -6.21
CA PHE A 37 -5.01 3.02 -4.94
C PHE A 37 -5.07 4.54 -5.06
N LEU A 38 -4.01 5.17 -5.60
CA LEU A 38 -3.94 6.62 -5.78
C LEU A 38 -5.10 7.15 -6.63
N THR A 39 -5.40 6.52 -7.77
CA THR A 39 -6.51 6.93 -8.63
C THR A 39 -7.85 7.00 -7.89
N LYS A 40 -8.11 6.04 -6.99
CA LYS A 40 -9.34 6.06 -6.19
C LYS A 40 -9.29 7.13 -5.11
N MET A 41 -8.15 7.30 -4.45
CA MET A 41 -8.01 8.26 -3.36
C MET A 41 -8.06 9.71 -3.84
N THR A 42 -7.48 10.04 -5.00
CA THR A 42 -7.52 11.40 -5.57
C THR A 42 -8.93 11.85 -5.95
N ILE A 43 -9.83 10.91 -6.28
CA ILE A 43 -11.26 11.18 -6.49
C ILE A 43 -11.98 11.42 -5.16
N THR A 44 -11.53 10.75 -4.09
CA THR A 44 -12.23 10.72 -2.80
C THR A 44 -11.81 11.86 -1.88
N SER A 45 -10.56 12.29 -1.95
CA SER A 45 -10.02 13.35 -1.11
C SER A 45 -8.86 14.06 -1.81
N ASN A 46 -8.60 15.30 -1.41
CA ASN A 46 -7.41 16.06 -1.78
C ASN A 46 -6.34 16.09 -0.67
N ASN A 47 -6.55 15.39 0.44
CA ASN A 47 -5.62 15.36 1.57
C ASN A 47 -4.83 14.04 1.58
N SER A 48 -3.53 14.12 1.28
CA SER A 48 -2.63 12.96 1.22
C SER A 48 -2.42 12.27 2.57
N ASP A 49 -2.68 12.93 3.70
CA ASP A 49 -2.64 12.29 5.02
C ASP A 49 -3.72 11.20 5.13
N ILE A 50 -4.89 11.42 4.52
CA ILE A 50 -5.96 10.43 4.46
C ILE A 50 -5.52 9.22 3.63
N TYR A 51 -4.67 9.42 2.61
CA TYR A 51 -4.20 8.32 1.77
C TYR A 51 -3.31 7.38 2.58
N ALA A 52 -2.39 7.92 3.37
CA ALA A 52 -1.54 7.15 4.27
C ALA A 52 -2.39 6.33 5.25
N LYS A 53 -3.38 6.96 5.89
CA LYS A 53 -4.29 6.28 6.82
C LYS A 53 -5.19 5.23 6.16
N ALA A 54 -5.64 5.49 4.94
CA ALA A 54 -6.56 4.60 4.23
C ALA A 54 -5.84 3.36 3.67
N TYR A 55 -4.52 3.46 3.42
CA TYR A 55 -3.79 2.45 2.65
C TYR A 55 -3.87 1.03 3.22
N PHE A 56 -3.87 0.87 4.55
CA PHE A 56 -3.94 -0.47 5.17
C PHE A 56 -5.22 -1.23 4.78
N ASN A 57 -6.31 -0.54 4.42
CA ASN A 57 -7.56 -1.16 3.96
C ASN A 57 -7.46 -1.71 2.54
N SER A 58 -6.38 -1.41 1.83
CA SER A 58 -6.07 -1.99 0.52
C SER A 58 -5.17 -3.23 0.61
N LEU A 59 -4.82 -3.67 1.82
CA LEU A 59 -3.90 -4.78 2.05
C LEU A 59 -4.62 -6.03 2.52
N SER A 60 -4.02 -7.17 2.21
CA SER A 60 -4.44 -8.51 2.64
C SER A 60 -3.22 -9.40 2.88
N ASP A 61 -3.44 -10.57 3.46
CA ASP A 61 -2.46 -11.64 3.59
C ASP A 61 -1.09 -11.15 4.10
N LYS A 62 -0.01 -11.54 3.39
CA LYS A 62 1.38 -11.25 3.77
C LYS A 62 1.67 -9.76 3.82
N ALA A 63 1.06 -8.97 2.93
CA ALA A 63 1.26 -7.52 2.90
C ALA A 63 0.66 -6.83 4.13
N LEU A 64 -0.56 -7.24 4.54
CA LEU A 64 -1.19 -6.68 5.74
C LEU A 64 -0.39 -7.02 6.99
N VAL A 65 -0.01 -8.30 7.17
CA VAL A 65 0.76 -8.76 8.33
C VAL A 65 2.08 -8.01 8.45
N TRP A 66 2.79 -7.83 7.33
CA TRP A 66 4.03 -7.08 7.32
C TRP A 66 3.82 -5.59 7.61
N TYR A 67 2.79 -4.96 7.02
CA TYR A 67 2.57 -3.53 7.17
C TYR A 67 2.23 -3.14 8.61
N VAL A 68 1.42 -3.92 9.31
CA VAL A 68 1.08 -3.65 10.73
C VAL A 68 2.25 -3.92 11.68
N ALA A 69 3.26 -4.68 11.23
CA ALA A 69 4.48 -5.00 11.98
C ALA A 69 5.63 -4.00 11.72
N LEU A 70 5.43 -2.98 10.88
CA LEU A 70 6.39 -1.88 10.73
C LEU A 70 6.65 -1.19 12.08
N PRO A 71 7.84 -0.59 12.28
CA PRO A 71 8.15 0.12 13.52
C PRO A 71 7.07 1.16 13.83
N LEU A 72 6.76 1.32 15.12
CA LEU A 72 5.80 2.33 15.55
C LEU A 72 6.23 3.71 15.08
N LYS A 73 5.28 4.51 14.59
CA LYS A 73 5.49 5.90 14.15
C LYS A 73 6.48 6.03 12.97
N SER A 74 6.67 4.99 12.17
CA SER A 74 7.56 5.04 11.00
C SER A 74 6.92 5.66 9.76
N ILE A 75 5.59 5.80 9.72
CA ILE A 75 4.84 6.34 8.58
C ILE A 75 4.20 7.67 8.98
N ASP A 76 4.64 8.76 8.35
CA ASP A 76 4.05 10.09 8.48
C ASP A 76 3.38 10.58 7.18
N THR A 77 3.71 9.98 6.04
CA THR A 77 3.21 10.38 4.74
C THR A 77 2.82 9.19 3.87
N TYR A 78 1.99 9.44 2.85
CA TYR A 78 1.70 8.43 1.85
C TYR A 78 2.95 7.99 1.07
N GLN A 79 3.88 8.91 0.80
CA GLN A 79 5.13 8.58 0.10
C GLN A 79 5.93 7.52 0.85
N GLN A 80 6.07 7.65 2.17
CA GLN A 80 6.75 6.63 2.99
C GLN A 80 6.04 5.27 2.95
N THR A 81 4.71 5.25 2.82
CA THR A 81 3.95 4.02 2.60
C THR A 81 4.29 3.40 1.25
N ALA A 82 4.30 4.20 0.18
CA ALA A 82 4.63 3.74 -1.17
C ALA A 82 6.06 3.19 -1.24
N ASP A 83 7.03 3.91 -0.69
CA ASP A 83 8.44 3.52 -0.68
C ASP A 83 8.64 2.21 0.09
N ALA A 84 7.99 2.06 1.25
CA ALA A 84 8.08 0.85 2.06
C ALA A 84 7.50 -0.37 1.32
N ILE A 85 6.36 -0.20 0.63
CA ILE A 85 5.73 -1.26 -0.16
C ILE A 85 6.61 -1.69 -1.33
N ILE A 86 7.18 -0.73 -2.08
CA ILE A 86 8.09 -1.01 -3.20
C ILE A 86 9.35 -1.69 -2.68
N ALA A 87 9.94 -1.21 -1.60
CA ALA A 87 11.13 -1.81 -1.01
C ALA A 87 10.90 -3.26 -0.55
N LYS A 88 9.71 -3.56 -0.01
CA LYS A 88 9.37 -4.90 0.51
C LYS A 88 8.96 -5.89 -0.58
N PHE A 89 8.13 -5.45 -1.53
CA PHE A 89 7.44 -6.32 -2.48
C PHE A 89 7.86 -6.08 -3.94
N GLY A 90 8.69 -5.09 -4.22
CA GLY A 90 9.14 -4.76 -5.59
C GLY A 90 9.95 -5.86 -6.24
N SER A 91 10.66 -6.68 -5.46
CA SER A 91 11.43 -7.82 -5.97
C SER A 91 10.59 -9.06 -6.28
N ALA A 92 9.35 -9.16 -5.79
CA ALA A 92 8.47 -10.30 -6.08
C ALA A 92 8.09 -10.40 -7.57
N ILE A 93 8.23 -9.30 -8.32
CA ILE A 93 8.08 -9.28 -9.78
C ILE A 93 9.23 -10.04 -10.46
N GLN A 94 10.46 -9.91 -9.94
CA GLN A 94 11.65 -10.52 -10.54
C GLN A 94 11.61 -12.04 -10.40
N THR A 95 11.26 -12.57 -9.22
CA THR A 95 11.28 -14.02 -8.97
C THR A 95 10.24 -14.78 -9.82
N HIS A 96 9.02 -14.26 -9.98
CA HIS A 96 7.99 -14.92 -10.80
C HIS A 96 8.20 -14.76 -12.31
N GLN A 97 8.81 -13.65 -12.77
CA GLN A 97 9.19 -13.51 -14.18
C GLN A 97 10.42 -14.35 -14.52
N ASP A 98 11.40 -14.42 -13.62
CA ASP A 98 12.60 -15.26 -13.80
C ASP A 98 12.22 -16.74 -13.81
N GLU A 99 11.37 -17.22 -12.89
CA GLU A 99 10.89 -18.61 -12.89
C GLU A 99 10.12 -18.97 -14.16
N ARG A 100 9.26 -18.07 -14.67
CA ARG A 100 8.55 -18.29 -15.93
C ARG A 100 9.48 -18.30 -17.14
N ALA A 101 10.42 -17.37 -17.20
CA ALA A 101 11.39 -17.27 -18.30
C ALA A 101 12.33 -18.50 -18.34
N LEU A 102 12.69 -19.06 -17.18
CA LEU A 102 13.50 -20.28 -17.08
C LEU A 102 12.75 -21.53 -17.60
N MET A 103 11.43 -21.61 -17.38
CA MET A 103 10.59 -22.70 -17.90
C MET A 103 10.32 -22.61 -19.42
N GLU A 104 10.56 -21.45 -20.05
CA GLU A 104 10.40 -21.25 -21.50
C GLU A 104 11.67 -21.59 -22.31
N ILE A 105 12.79 -21.91 -21.64
CA ILE A 105 14.07 -22.26 -22.27
C ILE A 105 14.29 -23.79 -22.31
N GLU A 106 13.42 -24.60 -21.69
CA GLU A 106 13.48 -26.07 -21.68
C GLU A 106 12.63 -26.73 -22.78
#